data_AF-A0AAN6Y5Q6-F1
#
_entry.id   AF-A0AAN6Y5Q6-F1
#
_cell.length_a   1.000
_cell.length_b   1.000
_cell.length_c   1.000
_cell.angle_alpha   90.00
_cell.angle_beta   90.00
_cell.angle_gamma   90.00
#
_symmetry.space_group_name_H-M   'P 1'
#
loop_
_entity.id
_entity.type
_entity.pdbx_description
1 polymer ?
#
loop_
_entity_poly.entity_id
_entity_poly.type
_entity_poly.pdbx_seq_one_letter_code
_entity_poly.pdbx_strand_id
1 'polypeptide(L)'
;MEDWEIAPGCIRETVGTKQEKIAFSKPALCTGNGVKACEDLYFRVQTLSPGQTQLLEVSADTIGLISVAEGKVRVKLSNEPAFLIGTHGMIKIRPGVGGSIRNIAGSGDVVLHITTLML
;
A
#
# COMPACT_ATOMS: atom_id res chain seq x y z
N MET A 1 -4.30 -13.43 15.19
CA MET A 1 -3.08 -13.48 14.37
C MET A 1 -2.52 -14.85 14.59
N GLU A 2 -2.41 -15.63 13.53
CA GLU A 2 -1.95 -17.01 13.55
C GLU A 2 -0.42 -17.07 13.78
N ASP A 3 0.11 -18.22 14.20
CA ASP A 3 1.54 -18.39 14.49
C ASP A 3 2.42 -18.00 13.29
N TRP A 4 2.03 -18.43 12.09
CA TRP A 4 2.76 -18.12 10.85
C TRP A 4 2.77 -16.61 10.54
N GLU A 5 1.76 -15.86 11.00
CA GLU A 5 1.68 -14.43 10.81
C GLU A 5 2.64 -13.65 11.72
N ILE A 6 2.91 -14.21 12.91
CA ILE A 6 3.90 -13.70 13.88
C ILE A 6 5.32 -14.02 13.37
N ALA A 7 5.58 -15.28 13.06
CA ALA A 7 6.85 -15.74 12.47
C ALA A 7 6.61 -17.01 11.63
N PRO A 8 7.05 -17.06 10.36
CA PRO A 8 7.98 -16.14 9.71
C PRO A 8 7.32 -14.93 9.00
N GLY A 9 6.01 -14.76 9.12
CA GLY A 9 5.24 -13.70 8.47
C GLY A 9 4.90 -13.98 7.00
N CYS A 10 5.22 -15.17 6.49
CA CYS A 10 4.83 -15.62 5.16
C CYS A 10 4.66 -17.14 5.10
N ILE A 11 3.80 -17.61 4.21
CA ILE A 11 3.67 -19.03 3.88
C ILE A 11 4.36 -19.26 2.54
N ARG A 12 5.07 -20.39 2.41
CA ARG A 12 5.68 -20.82 1.15
C ARG A 12 4.95 -22.04 0.60
N GLU A 13 4.97 -22.20 -0.71
CA GLU A 13 4.53 -23.44 -1.36
C GLU A 13 5.28 -24.64 -0.79
N THR A 14 4.53 -25.69 -0.48
CA THR A 14 5.06 -26.98 -0.01
C THR A 14 5.00 -28.04 -1.10
N VAL A 15 4.24 -27.79 -2.18
CA VAL A 15 4.03 -28.70 -3.30
C VAL A 15 4.60 -28.06 -4.55
N GLY A 16 5.64 -28.66 -5.13
CA GLY A 16 6.33 -28.13 -6.31
C GLY A 16 7.84 -28.00 -6.11
N THR A 17 8.55 -27.54 -7.16
CA THR A 17 10.01 -27.34 -7.13
C THR A 17 10.40 -25.92 -6.73
N LYS A 18 9.47 -24.97 -6.69
CA LYS A 18 9.70 -23.58 -6.30
C LYS A 18 9.22 -23.37 -4.85
N GLN A 19 10.02 -22.66 -4.05
CA GLN A 19 9.65 -22.25 -2.69
C GLN A 19 9.04 -20.84 -2.69
N GLU A 20 8.06 -20.61 -3.57
CA GLU A 20 7.43 -19.31 -3.74
C GLU A 20 6.62 -18.94 -2.50
N LYS A 21 6.60 -17.65 -2.14
CA LYS A 21 5.79 -17.16 -1.01
C LYS A 21 4.37 -16.91 -1.50
N ILE A 22 3.40 -17.56 -0.89
CA ILE A 22 1.98 -17.55 -1.31
C ILE A 22 1.06 -16.80 -0.36
N ALA A 23 1.52 -16.49 0.85
CA ALA A 23 0.79 -15.64 1.79
C ALA A 23 1.77 -14.76 2.56
N PHE A 24 1.29 -13.59 2.97
CA PHE A 24 2.07 -12.59 3.69
C PHE A 24 1.21 -11.97 4.80
N SER A 25 1.76 -11.87 6.01
CA SER A 25 1.10 -11.21 7.12
C SER A 25 1.24 -9.69 7.05
N LYS A 26 0.40 -8.95 7.77
CA LYS A 26 0.50 -7.48 7.85
C LYS A 26 1.90 -7.01 8.25
N PRO A 27 2.56 -7.54 9.30
CA PRO A 27 3.94 -7.16 9.61
C PRO A 27 4.90 -7.31 8.43
N ALA A 28 4.83 -8.43 7.70
CA ALA A 28 5.67 -8.64 6.52
C ALA A 28 5.36 -7.61 5.41
N LEU A 29 4.09 -7.29 5.20
CA LEU A 29 3.63 -6.32 4.20
C LEU A 29 3.95 -4.86 4.55
N CYS A 30 4.26 -4.55 5.80
CA CYS A 30 4.65 -3.21 6.25
C CYS A 30 6.17 -2.96 6.11
N THR A 31 6.96 -3.95 5.68
CA THR A 31 8.42 -3.81 5.59
C THR A 31 8.90 -3.22 4.26
N GLY A 32 9.85 -2.27 4.33
CA GLY A 32 10.56 -1.73 3.16
C GLY A 32 9.66 -1.15 2.07
N ASN A 33 9.98 -1.47 0.82
CA ASN A 33 9.25 -1.00 -0.36
C ASN A 33 8.06 -1.90 -0.76
N GLY A 34 7.72 -2.88 0.09
CA GLY A 34 6.69 -3.88 -0.20
C GLY A 34 7.25 -5.21 -0.68
N VAL A 35 6.35 -6.18 -0.81
CA VAL A 35 6.65 -7.52 -1.30
C VAL A 35 6.43 -7.57 -2.80
N LYS A 36 7.34 -8.23 -3.52
CA LYS A 36 7.15 -8.58 -4.93
C LYS A 36 6.09 -9.68 -5.01
N ALA A 37 4.89 -9.34 -5.45
CA ALA A 37 3.76 -10.27 -5.54
C ALA A 37 3.71 -11.00 -6.89
N CYS A 38 4.20 -10.37 -7.96
CA CYS A 38 4.56 -11.04 -9.22
C CYS A 38 5.67 -10.25 -9.94
N GLU A 39 6.01 -10.59 -11.18
CA GLU A 39 7.17 -10.04 -11.92
C GLU A 39 7.23 -8.50 -11.92
N ASP A 40 6.08 -7.84 -12.09
CA ASP A 40 6.01 -6.39 -12.22
C ASP A 40 5.15 -5.72 -11.14
N LEU A 41 4.68 -6.48 -10.15
CA LEU A 41 3.74 -5.99 -9.14
C LEU A 41 4.31 -6.10 -7.74
N TYR A 42 4.36 -4.96 -7.06
CA TYR A 42 4.70 -4.86 -5.64
C TYR A 42 3.47 -4.50 -4.82
N PHE A 43 3.34 -5.10 -3.64
CA PHE A 43 2.26 -4.80 -2.71
C PHE A 43 2.81 -4.49 -1.32
N ARG A 44 2.27 -3.47 -0.66
CA ARG A 44 2.56 -3.18 0.75
C ARG A 44 1.34 -2.64 1.48
N VAL A 45 1.38 -2.79 2.79
CA VAL A 45 0.43 -2.17 3.71
C VAL A 45 1.13 -0.99 4.40
N GLN A 46 0.42 0.12 4.52
CA GLN A 46 0.89 1.27 5.27
C GLN A 46 -0.18 1.76 6.24
N THR A 47 0.17 1.85 7.52
CA THR A 47 -0.65 2.53 8.51
C THR A 47 -0.21 3.99 8.59
N LEU A 48 -1.15 4.92 8.49
CA LEU A 48 -0.93 6.33 8.78
C LEU A 48 -1.60 6.68 10.10
N SER A 49 -0.81 7.05 11.11
CA SER A 49 -1.33 7.62 12.35
C SER A 49 -1.91 9.01 12.13
N PRO A 50 -2.75 9.52 13.05
CA PRO A 50 -3.42 10.80 12.89
C PRO A 50 -2.42 11.93 12.64
N GLY A 51 -2.67 12.74 11.60
CA GLY A 51 -1.78 13.81 11.18
C GLY A 51 -0.63 13.40 10.25
N GLN A 52 -0.33 12.11 10.10
CA GLN A 52 0.73 11.64 9.21
C GLN A 52 0.37 11.81 7.74
N THR A 53 1.40 11.99 6.92
CA THR A 53 1.30 12.17 5.47
C THR A 53 2.24 11.20 4.76
N GLN A 54 1.70 10.46 3.79
CA GLN A 54 2.48 9.72 2.80
C GLN A 54 2.69 10.60 1.58
N LEU A 55 3.95 10.81 1.19
CA LEU A 55 4.30 11.44 -0.08
C LEU A 55 4.23 10.41 -1.21
N LEU A 56 3.71 10.84 -2.35
CA LEU A 56 3.65 10.04 -3.57
C LEU A 56 4.74 10.58 -4.50
N GLU A 57 5.81 9.80 -4.64
CA GLU A 57 6.93 10.14 -5.52
C GLU A 57 6.50 10.13 -6.98
N VAL A 58 7.09 11.03 -7.76
CA VAL A 58 6.88 11.07 -9.21
C VAL A 58 7.75 9.99 -9.85
N SER A 59 7.13 9.05 -10.55
CA SER A 59 7.83 8.02 -11.34
C SER A 59 7.20 7.90 -12.71
N ALA A 60 8.01 7.91 -13.76
CA ALA A 60 7.57 7.76 -15.16
C ALA A 60 7.29 6.29 -15.54
N ASP A 61 7.75 5.35 -14.71
CA ASP A 61 7.80 3.92 -15.04
C ASP A 61 6.88 3.10 -14.12
N THR A 62 5.96 3.77 -13.41
CA THR A 62 5.06 3.07 -12.49
C THR A 62 3.63 3.58 -12.52
N ILE A 63 2.71 2.66 -12.22
CA ILE A 63 1.32 2.96 -11.89
C ILE A 63 1.11 2.57 -10.43
N GLY A 64 0.61 3.52 -9.62
CA GLY A 64 0.24 3.28 -8.24
C GLY A 64 -1.27 3.07 -8.10
N LEU A 65 -1.71 2.04 -7.39
CA LEU A 65 -3.08 1.88 -6.93
C LEU A 65 -3.07 1.89 -5.40
N ILE A 66 -3.75 2.86 -4.80
CA ILE A 66 -3.79 3.03 -3.35
C ILE A 66 -5.24 2.93 -2.89
N SER A 67 -5.57 1.86 -2.19
CA SER A 67 -6.90 1.63 -1.63
C SER A 67 -6.90 1.91 -0.14
N VAL A 68 -7.93 2.59 0.35
CA VAL A 68 -8.14 2.80 1.78
C VAL A 68 -8.81 1.54 2.34
N ALA A 69 -8.02 0.69 3.01
CA ALA A 69 -8.53 -0.51 3.65
C ALA A 69 -9.35 -0.16 4.91
N GLU A 70 -8.95 0.91 5.61
CA GLU A 70 -9.64 1.41 6.80
C GLU A 70 -9.40 2.93 6.97
N GLY A 71 -10.45 3.65 7.36
CA GLY A 71 -10.37 5.07 7.73
C GLY A 71 -10.72 6.04 6.59
N LYS A 72 -10.25 7.28 6.69
CA LYS A 72 -10.52 8.34 5.72
C LYS A 72 -9.31 9.26 5.57
N VAL A 73 -8.94 9.57 4.34
CA VAL A 73 -7.78 10.39 4.02
C VAL A 73 -8.13 11.60 3.17
N ARG A 74 -7.29 12.62 3.29
CA ARG A 74 -7.22 13.72 2.34
C ARG A 74 -6.15 13.43 1.31
N VAL A 75 -6.51 13.51 0.03
CA VAL A 75 -5.62 13.26 -1.11
C VAL A 75 -5.38 14.57 -1.84
N LYS A 76 -4.13 14.81 -2.25
CA LYS A 76 -3.76 15.92 -3.13
C LYS A 76 -2.79 15.39 -4.19
N LEU A 77 -3.24 15.33 -5.44
CA LEU A 77 -2.38 15.02 -6.60
C LEU A 77 -1.92 16.33 -7.25
N SER A 78 -0.76 16.34 -7.90
CA SER A 78 -0.11 17.58 -8.39
C SER A 78 -1.05 18.51 -9.17
N ASN A 79 -1.87 17.95 -10.06
CA ASN A 79 -2.71 18.71 -10.98
C ASN A 79 -4.22 18.63 -10.69
N GLU A 80 -4.60 18.12 -9.52
CA GLU A 80 -6.01 17.93 -9.16
C GLU A 80 -6.38 18.69 -7.88
N PRO A 81 -7.63 19.14 -7.71
CA PRO A 81 -8.13 19.61 -6.43
C PRO A 81 -7.96 18.54 -5.34
N ALA A 82 -7.78 18.97 -4.09
CA ALA A 82 -7.75 18.03 -2.98
C ALA A 82 -9.15 17.44 -2.74
N PHE A 83 -9.22 16.15 -2.41
CA PHE A 83 -10.47 15.47 -2.11
C PHE A 83 -10.34 14.55 -0.89
N LEU A 84 -11.47 14.13 -0.35
CA LEU A 84 -11.53 13.15 0.74
C LEU A 84 -11.99 11.81 0.18
N ILE A 85 -11.40 10.73 0.68
CA ILE A 85 -11.79 9.37 0.30
C ILE A 85 -11.75 8.48 1.55
N GLY A 86 -12.81 7.69 1.73
CA GLY A 86 -12.98 6.78 2.86
C GLY A 86 -12.67 5.33 2.50
N THR A 87 -12.90 4.45 3.48
CA THR A 87 -12.80 2.99 3.35
C THR A 87 -13.39 2.47 2.05
N HIS A 88 -12.68 1.53 1.43
CA HIS A 88 -12.95 0.90 0.13
C HIS A 88 -12.81 1.83 -1.09
N GLY A 89 -12.49 3.10 -0.90
CA GLY A 89 -12.10 3.98 -1.99
C GLY A 89 -10.69 3.69 -2.49
N MET A 90 -10.46 3.88 -3.80
CA MET A 90 -9.18 3.64 -4.47
C MET A 90 -8.72 4.86 -5.26
N ILE A 91 -7.42 5.14 -5.18
CA ILE A 91 -6.73 6.25 -5.86
C ILE A 91 -5.78 5.65 -6.88
N LYS A 92 -5.94 6.03 -8.15
CA LYS A 92 -4.99 5.69 -9.22
C LYS A 92 -3.98 6.80 -9.42
N ILE A 93 -2.70 6.47 -9.30
CA ILE A 93 -1.56 7.35 -9.60
C ILE A 93 -1.01 6.96 -10.97
N ARG A 94 -1.08 7.90 -11.91
CA ARG A 94 -0.56 7.71 -13.27
C ARG A 94 0.96 7.95 -13.29
N PRO A 95 1.66 7.41 -14.30
CA PRO A 95 3.07 7.75 -14.49
C PRO A 95 3.27 9.25 -14.60
N GLY A 96 4.33 9.75 -13.98
CA GLY A 96 4.67 11.17 -13.92
C GLY A 96 3.81 12.00 -12.95
N VAL A 97 2.90 11.38 -12.19
CA VAL A 97 2.05 12.09 -11.23
C VAL A 97 2.51 11.82 -9.79
N GLY A 98 2.75 12.90 -9.05
CA GLY A 98 3.04 12.86 -7.62
C GLY A 98 1.88 13.42 -6.78
N GLY A 99 2.10 13.51 -5.47
CA GLY A 99 1.10 14.04 -4.55
C GLY A 99 1.33 13.69 -3.09
N SER A 100 0.25 13.75 -2.31
CA SER A 100 0.25 13.33 -0.92
C SER A 100 -1.09 12.72 -0.50
N ILE A 101 -1.02 11.81 0.46
CA ILE A 101 -2.16 11.20 1.15
C ILE A 101 -1.97 11.45 2.64
N ARG A 102 -2.94 12.09 3.27
CA ARG A 102 -2.84 12.50 4.68
C ARG A 102 -3.98 11.94 5.51
N ASN A 103 -3.63 11.36 6.66
CA ASN A 103 -4.58 11.12 7.74
C ASN A 103 -4.85 12.44 8.48
N ILE A 104 -6.11 12.82 8.62
CA ILE A 104 -6.50 14.11 9.23
C ILE A 104 -6.24 14.05 10.74
N ALA A 105 -5.96 15.19 11.37
CA ALA A 105 -5.82 15.22 12.83
C ALA A 105 -7.17 14.92 13.51
N GLY A 106 -7.16 14.12 14.57
CA GLY A 106 -8.37 13.75 15.33
C GLY A 106 -9.17 12.57 14.78
N SER A 107 -8.75 11.93 13.68
CA SER A 107 -9.24 10.60 13.28
C SER A 107 -8.47 9.47 13.96
N GLY A 108 -8.93 8.22 13.81
CA GLY A 108 -8.15 7.03 14.14
C GLY A 108 -7.06 6.77 13.10
N ASP A 109 -6.33 5.67 13.27
CA ASP A 109 -5.37 5.20 12.27
C ASP A 109 -6.07 4.92 10.92
N VAL A 110 -5.34 5.15 9.84
CA VAL A 110 -5.76 4.78 8.48
C VAL A 110 -4.88 3.64 8.01
N VAL A 111 -5.48 2.65 7.36
CA VAL A 111 -4.74 1.56 6.70
C VAL A 111 -4.88 1.71 5.18
N LEU A 112 -3.73 1.77 4.49
CA LEU A 112 -3.63 1.82 3.04
C LEU A 112 -3.08 0.51 2.50
N HIS A 113 -3.69 0.00 1.43
CA HIS A 113 -3.12 -1.02 0.56
C HIS A 113 -2.51 -0.30 -0.64
N ILE A 114 -1.20 -0.46 -0.84
CA ILE A 114 -0.45 0.19 -1.90
C ILE A 114 0.03 -0.89 -2.85
N THR A 115 -0.43 -0.82 -4.10
CA THR A 115 0.04 -1.64 -5.20
C THR A 115 0.82 -0.77 -6.16
N THR A 116 2.03 -1.19 -6.52
CA THR A 116 2.86 -0.52 -7.53
C THR A 116 3.07 -1.50 -8.68
N LEU A 117 2.65 -1.11 -9.87
CA LEU A 117 2.92 -1.81 -11.11
C LEU A 117 4.09 -1.12 -11.82
N MET A 118 5.12 -1.88 -12.16
CA MET A 118 6.24 -1.45 -13.01
C MET A 118 5.82 -1.55 -14.48
N LEU A 119 6.21 -0.56 -15.31
CA LEU A 119 5.91 -0.50 -16.74
C LEU A 119 7.09 -0.92 -17.62
#